data_AF-A0A0V0W0X6-F1
#
_entry.id   AF-A0A0V0W0X6-F1
#
_cell.length_a   1.000
_cell.length_b   1.000
_cell.length_c   1.000
_cell.angle_alpha   90.00
_cell.angle_beta   90.00
_cell.angle_gamma   90.00
#
_symmetry.space_group_name_H-M   'P 1'
#
loop_
_entity.id
_entity.type
_entity.pdbx_description
1 polymer ?
#
loop_
_entity_poly.entity_id
_entity_poly.type
_entity_poly.pdbx_seq_one_letter_code
_entity_poly.pdbx_strand_id
1 'polypeptide(L)'
;MVMSLGEEIRSEIKKQLKLEKGIGRKFSLTLDEWTSCGKKRYLCLNVHTVNKVYGVGMIRINSSVKAAGIIQIILEKLEQFELDMKTDIVALSAFVMRKSGRLLGIEHQLCYNHGIHLAVVDVIYCVSNYPPQ
;
A
#
# COMPACT_ATOMS: atom_id res chain seq x y z
N MET A 1 -11.07 -19.41 -17.72
CA MET A 1 -11.51 -18.11 -18.30
C MET A 1 -11.37 -16.91 -17.35
N VAL A 2 -11.40 -17.07 -16.01
CA VAL A 2 -11.18 -15.95 -15.06
C VAL A 2 -9.69 -15.60 -14.88
N MET A 3 -8.80 -16.60 -14.97
CA MET A 3 -7.35 -16.37 -14.82
C MET A 3 -6.75 -15.56 -15.98
N SER A 4 -7.23 -15.77 -17.22
CA SER A 4 -6.75 -15.02 -18.40
C SER A 4 -7.08 -13.53 -18.31
N LEU A 5 -8.29 -13.18 -17.85
CA LEU A 5 -8.68 -11.78 -17.67
C LEU A 5 -7.80 -11.05 -16.63
N GLY A 6 -7.44 -11.74 -15.54
CA GLY A 6 -6.57 -11.16 -14.51
C GLY A 6 -5.16 -10.87 -15.04
N GLU A 7 -4.61 -11.77 -15.86
CA GLU A 7 -3.30 -11.58 -16.51
C GLU A 7 -3.34 -10.48 -17.56
N GLU A 8 -4.42 -10.39 -18.35
CA GLU A 8 -4.64 -9.31 -19.32
C GLU A 8 -4.70 -7.95 -18.63
N ILE A 9 -5.49 -7.81 -17.56
CA ILE A 9 -5.57 -6.56 -16.78
C ILE A 9 -4.20 -6.20 -16.21
N ARG A 10 -3.48 -7.17 -15.65
CA ARG A 10 -2.15 -6.92 -15.08
C ARG A 10 -1.17 -6.45 -16.16
N SER A 11 -1.19 -7.06 -17.34
CA SER A 11 -0.36 -6.67 -18.48
C SER A 11 -0.68 -5.24 -18.94
N GLU A 12 -1.96 -4.90 -19.02
CA GLU A 12 -2.41 -3.55 -19.39
C GLU A 12 -1.97 -2.51 -18.36
N ILE A 13 -2.16 -2.78 -17.06
CA ILE A 13 -1.68 -1.89 -15.99
C ILE A 13 -0.17 -1.69 -16.10
N LYS A 14 0.60 -2.77 -16.30
CA LYS A 14 2.06 -2.70 -16.46
C LYS A 14 2.45 -1.84 -17.66
N LYS A 15 1.77 -1.99 -18.80
CA LYS A 15 2.00 -1.18 -20.00
C LYS A 15 1.74 0.31 -19.75
N GLN A 16 0.64 0.65 -19.08
CA GLN A 16 0.31 2.05 -18.76
C GLN A 16 1.33 2.68 -17.81
N LEU A 17 1.71 1.97 -16.74
CA LEU A 17 2.73 2.45 -15.80
C LEU A 17 4.08 2.64 -16.49
N LYS A 18 4.47 1.75 -17.41
CA LYS A 18 5.70 1.88 -18.19
C LYS A 18 5.69 3.10 -19.12
N LEU A 19 4.55 3.41 -19.74
CA LEU A 19 4.39 4.62 -20.56
C LEU A 19 4.55 5.88 -19.72
N GLU A 20 3.87 5.96 -18.56
CA GLU A 20 3.99 7.10 -17.65
C GLU A 20 5.43 7.26 -17.09
N LYS A 21 6.09 6.14 -16.77
CA LYS A 21 7.50 6.14 -16.36
C LYS A 21 8.43 6.62 -17.48
N GLY A 22 8.18 6.21 -18.73
CA GLY A 22 8.99 6.61 -19.89
C GLY A 22 8.96 8.11 -20.20
N ILE A 23 7.87 8.79 -19.87
CA ILE A 23 7.75 10.25 -19.95
C ILE A 23 8.28 10.98 -18.69
N GLY A 24 8.91 10.25 -17.75
CA GLY A 24 9.54 10.80 -16.56
C GLY A 24 8.61 11.04 -15.38
N ARG A 25 7.36 10.55 -15.41
CA ARG A 25 6.44 10.70 -14.27
C ARG A 25 6.86 9.82 -13.10
N LYS A 26 6.54 10.30 -11.91
CA LYS A 26 6.70 9.61 -10.64
C LYS A 26 5.35 9.25 -10.05
N PHE A 27 5.35 8.28 -9.15
CA PHE A 27 4.15 7.70 -8.58
C PHE A 27 4.12 7.83 -7.07
N SER A 28 2.94 7.71 -6.47
CA SER A 28 2.79 7.54 -5.04
C SER A 28 2.07 6.23 -4.73
N LEU A 29 2.24 5.74 -3.51
CA LEU A 29 1.65 4.48 -3.07
C LEU A 29 0.63 4.72 -1.96
N THR A 30 -0.42 3.92 -1.94
CA THR A 30 -1.23 3.72 -0.73
C THR A 30 -1.18 2.26 -0.33
N LEU A 31 -1.04 2.04 0.97
CA LEU A 31 -1.13 0.72 1.58
C LEU A 31 -2.32 0.69 2.52
N ASP A 32 -3.21 -0.27 2.31
CA ASP A 32 -4.32 -0.55 3.22
C ASP A 32 -4.12 -1.93 3.84
N GLU A 33 -4.01 -1.98 5.16
CA GLU A 33 -3.82 -3.21 5.92
C GLU A 33 -5.03 -3.44 6.82
N TRP A 34 -5.62 -4.63 6.73
CA TRP A 34 -6.73 -5.01 7.59
C TRP A 34 -6.64 -6.47 8.02
N THR A 35 -7.26 -6.75 9.16
CA THR A 35 -7.46 -8.13 9.65
C THR A 35 -8.93 -8.48 9.45
N SER A 36 -9.19 -9.51 8.65
CA SER A 36 -10.53 -10.07 8.47
C SER A 36 -11.05 -10.73 9.76
N CYS A 37 -12.37 -10.92 9.87
CA CYS A 37 -13.02 -11.62 10.98
C CYS A 37 -12.45 -13.04 11.19
N GLY A 38 -11.99 -13.69 10.12
CA GLY A 38 -11.31 -14.99 10.17
C GLY A 38 -9.85 -14.93 10.64
N LYS A 39 -9.41 -13.83 11.26
CA LYS A 39 -8.05 -13.58 11.75
C LYS A 39 -6.96 -13.67 10.66
N LYS A 40 -7.32 -13.45 9.40
CA LYS A 40 -6.37 -13.35 8.28
C LYS A 40 -6.05 -11.89 8.03
N ARG A 41 -4.76 -11.56 7.95
CA ARG A 41 -4.26 -10.23 7.60
C ARG A 41 -4.10 -10.10 6.09
N TYR A 42 -4.46 -8.94 5.56
CA TYR A 42 -4.37 -8.60 4.15
C TYR A 42 -3.75 -7.22 3.99
N LEU A 43 -3.09 -7.04 2.85
CA LEU A 43 -2.49 -5.79 2.41
C LEU A 43 -2.94 -5.51 0.98
N CYS A 44 -3.58 -4.36 0.76
CA CYS A 44 -3.81 -3.84 -0.57
C CYS A 44 -2.73 -2.82 -0.91
N LEU A 45 -2.11 -2.97 -2.07
CA LEU A 45 -1.15 -2.02 -2.63
C LEU A 45 -1.78 -1.35 -3.85
N ASN A 46 -1.86 -0.03 -3.82
CA ASN A 46 -2.26 0.77 -4.97
C ASN A 46 -1.15 1.72 -5.39
N VAL A 47 -0.98 1.86 -6.71
CA VAL A 47 -0.10 2.84 -7.34
C VAL A 47 -0.95 3.99 -7.85
N HIS A 48 -0.60 5.21 -7.46
CA HIS A 48 -1.28 6.44 -7.83
C HIS A 48 -0.48 7.18 -8.88
N THR A 49 -1.15 7.51 -9.98
CA THR A 49 -0.71 8.49 -10.96
C THR A 49 -1.53 9.76 -10.80
N VAL A 50 -1.22 10.80 -11.59
CA VAL A 50 -1.97 12.07 -11.54
C VAL A 50 -3.45 11.87 -11.87
N ASN A 51 -3.76 10.92 -12.76
CA ASN A 51 -5.10 10.78 -13.33
C ASN A 51 -5.82 9.51 -12.86
N LYS A 52 -5.09 8.51 -12.34
CA LYS A 52 -5.66 7.19 -12.08
C LYS A 52 -4.97 6.47 -10.93
N VAL A 53 -5.74 5.61 -10.28
CA VAL A 53 -5.25 4.69 -9.26
C VAL A 53 -5.31 3.27 -9.80
N TYR A 54 -4.22 2.53 -9.64
CA TYR A 54 -4.08 1.14 -10.06
C TYR A 54 -3.92 0.25 -8.85
N GLY A 55 -4.88 -0.65 -8.63
CA GLY A 55 -4.75 -1.73 -7.65
C GLY A 55 -3.79 -2.79 -8.17
N VAL A 56 -2.56 -2.81 -7.66
CA VAL A 56 -1.51 -3.70 -8.15
C VAL A 56 -1.45 -5.02 -7.38
N GLY A 57 -2.09 -5.11 -6.22
CA GLY A 57 -2.26 -6.39 -5.55
C GLY A 57 -3.03 -6.35 -4.24
N MET A 58 -3.76 -7.43 -3.99
CA MET A 58 -4.28 -7.81 -2.68
C MET A 58 -3.46 -9.00 -2.18
N ILE A 59 -2.70 -8.80 -1.11
CA ILE A 59 -1.68 -9.73 -0.63
C ILE A 59 -2.12 -10.24 0.74
N ARG A 60 -2.10 -11.55 0.93
CA ARG A 60 -2.35 -12.15 2.24
C ARG A 60 -1.06 -12.12 3.05
N ILE A 61 -1.07 -11.47 4.21
CA ILE A 61 0.05 -11.47 5.15
C ILE A 61 -0.12 -12.65 6.12
N ASN A 62 0.89 -13.51 6.19
CA ASN A 62 0.92 -14.57 7.19
C ASN A 62 1.25 -13.98 8.57
N SER A 63 0.65 -14.53 9.64
CA SER A 63 0.57 -13.92 10.97
C SER A 63 1.91 -13.69 11.71
N SER A 64 3.05 -14.05 11.12
CA SER A 64 4.39 -13.90 11.68
C SER A 64 5.26 -12.81 11.01
N VAL A 65 4.76 -12.10 10.00
CA VAL A 65 5.58 -11.18 9.21
C VAL A 65 5.79 -9.84 9.94
N LYS A 66 7.06 -9.53 10.26
CA LYS A 66 7.50 -8.23 10.80
C LYS A 66 7.46 -7.15 9.71
N ALA A 67 7.54 -5.87 10.09
CA ALA A 67 7.52 -4.72 9.16
C ALA A 67 8.52 -4.87 7.98
N ALA A 68 9.74 -5.36 8.23
CA ALA A 68 10.73 -5.60 7.19
C ALA A 68 10.27 -6.62 6.13
N GLY A 69 9.54 -7.66 6.53
CA GLY A 69 8.99 -8.64 5.59
C GLY A 69 7.83 -8.06 4.77
N ILE A 70 7.04 -7.15 5.34
CA ILE A 70 6.01 -6.43 4.58
C ILE A 70 6.65 -5.53 3.52
N ILE A 71 7.75 -4.85 3.88
CA ILE A 71 8.53 -4.06 2.91
C ILE A 71 9.02 -4.93 1.75
N GLN A 72 9.60 -6.10 2.06
CA GLN A 72 10.06 -7.03 1.03
C GLN A 72 8.95 -7.44 0.06
N ILE A 73 7.76 -7.77 0.60
CA ILE A 73 6.57 -8.09 -0.19
C ILE A 73 6.17 -6.93 -1.11
N ILE A 74 6.25 -5.68 -0.63
CA ILE A 74 5.94 -4.49 -1.44
C ILE A 74 6.95 -4.34 -2.57
N LEU A 75 8.25 -4.48 -2.29
CA LEU A 75 9.31 -4.37 -3.28
C LEU A 75 9.15 -5.41 -4.39
N GLU A 76 8.93 -6.68 -4.04
CA GLU A 76 8.65 -7.76 -4.99
C GLU A 76 7.39 -7.48 -5.83
N LYS A 77 6.39 -6.85 -5.21
CA LYS A 77 5.17 -6.49 -5.93
C LYS A 77 5.38 -5.32 -6.89
N LEU A 78 6.23 -4.35 -6.58
CA LEU A 78 6.56 -3.25 -7.50
C LEU A 78 7.43 -3.74 -8.67
N GLU A 79 8.38 -4.64 -8.41
CA GLU A 79 9.24 -5.23 -9.43
C GLU A 79 8.43 -5.97 -10.51
N GLN A 80 7.36 -6.64 -10.12
CA GLN A 80 6.39 -7.26 -11.04
C GLN A 80 5.78 -6.30 -12.06
N PHE A 81 5.74 -4.99 -11.75
CA PHE A 81 5.26 -3.92 -12.63
C PHE A 81 6.41 -3.06 -13.20
N GLU A 82 7.66 -3.50 -13.08
CA GLU A 82 8.85 -2.76 -13.54
C GLU A 82 9.01 -1.37 -12.86
N LEU A 83 8.55 -1.27 -11.61
CA LEU A 83 8.69 -0.08 -10.78
C LEU A 83 9.77 -0.27 -9.72
N ASP A 84 10.62 0.74 -9.56
CA ASP A 84 11.64 0.80 -8.53
C ASP A 84 11.22 1.79 -7.42
N MET A 85 11.34 1.34 -6.17
CA MET A 85 10.89 2.12 -5.01
C MET A 85 11.66 3.43 -4.84
N LYS A 86 12.95 3.49 -5.17
CA LYS A 86 13.79 4.67 -4.91
C LYS A 86 13.69 5.71 -6.01
N THR A 87 13.54 5.25 -7.24
CA THR A 87 13.59 6.12 -8.42
C THR A 87 12.21 6.49 -8.91
N ASP A 88 11.20 5.61 -8.81
CA ASP A 88 9.88 5.85 -9.39
C ASP A 88 8.84 6.31 -8.37
N ILE A 89 9.02 6.00 -7.08
CA ILE A 89 8.06 6.31 -6.03
C ILE A 89 8.52 7.52 -5.20
N VAL A 90 7.66 8.53 -5.06
CA VAL A 90 7.97 9.76 -4.30
C VAL A 90 7.37 9.78 -2.91
N ALA A 91 6.25 9.09 -2.70
CA ALA A 91 5.55 9.11 -1.43
C ALA A 91 4.74 7.84 -1.19
N LEU A 92 4.50 7.56 0.08
CA LEU A 92 3.66 6.48 0.57
C LEU A 92 2.64 7.02 1.57
N SER A 93 1.39 6.59 1.46
CA SER A 93 0.38 6.78 2.48
C SER A 93 -0.02 5.45 3.11
N ALA A 94 0.13 5.35 4.43
CA ALA A 94 -0.20 4.14 5.20
C ALA A 94 -0.36 4.49 6.68
N PHE A 95 -1.29 3.83 7.39
CA PHE A 95 -1.44 4.05 8.83
C PHE A 95 -0.60 3.10 9.70
N VAL A 96 -0.75 1.79 9.48
CA VAL A 96 -0.15 0.73 10.32
C VAL A 96 1.39 0.68 10.19
N MET A 97 1.91 1.29 9.13
CA MET A 97 3.30 1.16 8.67
C MET A 97 4.14 2.42 8.94
N ARG A 98 3.98 3.07 10.11
CA ARG A 98 4.72 4.30 10.49
C ARG A 98 6.24 4.16 10.38
N LYS A 99 6.78 2.99 10.70
CA LYS A 99 8.22 2.70 10.58
C LYS A 99 8.64 2.47 9.13
N SER A 100 7.72 2.04 8.26
CA SER A 100 8.06 1.62 6.89
C SER A 100 8.43 2.78 6.00
N GLY A 101 7.79 3.95 6.14
CA GLY A 101 8.23 5.16 5.45
C GLY A 101 9.70 5.50 5.72
N ARG A 102 10.07 5.50 7.00
CA ARG A 102 11.45 5.71 7.46
C ARG A 102 12.41 4.63 6.93
N LEU A 103 12.01 3.37 6.97
CA LEU A 103 12.83 2.25 6.49
C LEU A 103 13.02 2.27 4.97
N LEU A 104 12.04 2.78 4.23
CA LEU A 104 12.08 2.91 2.77
C LEU A 104 12.80 4.19 2.33
N GLY A 105 12.98 5.17 3.23
CA GLY A 105 13.59 6.46 2.90
C GLY A 105 12.72 7.31 1.97
N ILE A 106 11.40 7.14 2.04
CA ILE A 106 10.42 7.87 1.23
C ILE A 106 9.51 8.71 2.11
N GLU A 107 8.94 9.78 1.54
CA GLU A 107 7.96 10.59 2.25
C GLU A 107 6.75 9.76 2.64
N HIS A 108 6.38 9.84 3.92
CA HIS A 108 5.33 9.01 4.49
C HIS A 108 4.23 9.87 5.10
N GLN A 109 3.05 9.77 4.50
CA GLN A 109 1.84 10.42 4.99
C GLN A 109 1.00 9.43 5.81
N LEU A 110 0.55 9.86 6.98
CA LEU A 110 -0.43 9.09 7.75
C LEU A 110 -1.80 9.18 7.09
N CYS A 111 -2.53 8.07 7.09
CA CYS A 111 -3.87 8.03 6.51
C CYS A 111 -4.84 8.89 7.33
N TYR A 112 -5.41 9.93 6.69
CA TYR A 112 -6.40 10.80 7.33
C TYR A 112 -7.66 10.06 7.75
N ASN A 113 -8.15 9.10 6.97
CA ASN A 113 -9.33 8.32 7.33
C ASN A 113 -9.14 7.61 8.69
N HIS A 114 -7.95 7.04 8.91
CA HIS A 114 -7.64 6.43 10.21
C HIS A 114 -7.50 7.49 11.32
N GLY A 115 -6.85 8.62 11.05
CA GLY A 115 -6.76 9.72 12.02
C GLY A 115 -8.14 10.24 12.46
N ILE A 116 -9.06 10.42 11.52
CA ILE A 116 -10.45 10.82 11.80
C ILE A 116 -11.16 9.75 12.61
N HIS A 117 -11.02 8.47 12.22
CA HIS A 117 -11.61 7.36 12.97
C HIS A 117 -11.15 7.35 14.43
N LEU A 118 -9.84 7.49 14.68
CA LEU A 118 -9.31 7.55 16.04
C LEU A 118 -9.84 8.75 16.82
N ALA A 119 -9.92 9.92 16.20
CA ALA A 119 -10.47 11.11 16.85
C ALA A 119 -11.95 10.93 17.22
N VAL A 120 -12.75 10.33 16.33
CA VAL A 120 -14.16 10.01 16.61
C VAL A 120 -14.27 8.97 17.73
N VAL A 121 -13.42 7.94 17.73
CA VAL A 121 -13.40 6.91 18.77
C VAL A 121 -13.03 7.48 20.14
N ASP A 122 -12.03 8.37 20.17
CA ASP A 122 -11.59 9.04 21.39
C ASP A 122 -12.69 9.93 21.97
N VAL A 123 -13.30 10.80 21.14
CA VAL A 123 -14.28 11.79 21.58
C VAL A 123 -15.65 11.17 21.88
N ILE A 124 -16.19 10.33 20.98
CA ILE A 124 -17.57 9.83 21.09
C ILE A 124 -17.64 8.59 21.99
N TYR A 125 -16.69 7.67 21.83
CA TYR A 125 -16.75 6.38 22.49
C TYR A 125 -15.92 6.32 23.77
N CYS A 126 -15.14 7.37 24.11
CA CYS A 126 -14.35 7.50 25.34
C CYS A 126 -13.52 6.24 25.65
N VAL A 127 -13.01 5.56 24.61
CA VAL A 127 -12.28 4.30 24.77
C VAL A 127 -10.91 4.63 25.37
N SER A 128 -10.84 4.68 26.71
CA SER A 128 -9.66 5.10 27.48
C SER A 128 -8.46 4.15 27.39
N ASN A 129 -8.56 3.07 26.60
CA ASN A 129 -7.60 1.96 26.60
C ASN A 129 -7.31 1.47 25.17
N TYR A 130 -6.58 2.25 24.39
CA TYR A 130 -5.69 1.65 23.40
C TYR A 130 -4.33 1.46 24.06
N PRO A 131 -3.75 0.24 24.09
CA PRO A 131 -2.34 0.12 24.44
C PRO A 131 -1.51 0.96 23.45
N PRO A 132 -0.41 1.59 23.89
CA PRO A 132 0.48 2.28 22.98
C PRO A 132 0.96 1.28 21.92
N GLN A 133 0.66 1.57 20.65
CA GLN A 133 1.07 0.78 19.49
C GLN A 133 2.56 0.94 19.18
#